data_AF-A0A817RNG9-F1
#
_entry.id   AF-A0A817RNG9-F1
#
_cell.length_a   1.000
_cell.length_b   1.000
_cell.length_c   1.000
_cell.angle_alpha   90.00
_cell.angle_beta   90.00
_cell.angle_gamma   90.00
#
_symmetry.space_group_name_H-M   'P 1'
#
loop_
_entity.id
_entity.type
_entity.pdbx_description
1 polymer ?
#
loop_
_entity_poly.entity_id
_entity_poly.type
_entity_poly.pdbx_seq_one_letter_code
_entity_poly.pdbx_strand_id
1 'polypeptide(L)'
;MVWRTLKEEYNSTCIVPTVKHGGGNVKCWGCFSASGVGNLVFIDGNMTGEMYRTILDNNLLQSVEKLKMDNEWTFQHDNDPKHRAAIVNNWLNRNGIERLEWPSFSPDLKPIEHLWDEIERRMKKEQPKNEKELKESLTRVWKEVEKKVLKKLVDSVPNRLNEVIRMKGGPTRY
;
A
#
# COMPACT_ATOMS: atom_id res chain seq x y z
N MET A 1 7.95 -14.98 -25.30
CA MET A 1 6.74 -15.47 -26.00
C MET A 1 6.62 -16.95 -25.69
N VAL A 2 5.58 -17.35 -24.97
CA VAL A 2 5.38 -18.74 -24.53
C VAL A 2 4.22 -19.28 -25.34
N TRP A 3 4.49 -20.25 -26.22
CA TRP A 3 3.46 -20.98 -26.96
C TRP A 3 3.25 -22.32 -26.26
N ARG A 4 1.99 -22.76 -26.11
CA ARG A 4 1.64 -24.06 -25.50
C ARG A 4 0.48 -24.71 -26.26
N THR A 5 0.56 -26.04 -26.38
CA THR A 5 -0.46 -26.91 -26.99
C THR A 5 -1.50 -27.35 -25.94
N LEU A 6 -2.76 -27.53 -26.36
CA LEU A 6 -3.86 -27.99 -25.50
C LEU A 6 -3.52 -29.37 -24.88
N LYS A 7 -3.68 -29.49 -23.55
CA LYS A 7 -3.46 -30.68 -22.67
C LYS A 7 -2.12 -30.80 -21.91
N GLU A 8 -1.18 -29.87 -22.05
CA GLU A 8 0.11 -29.92 -21.31
C GLU A 8 0.18 -28.95 -20.11
N GLU A 9 -0.94 -28.33 -19.74
CA GLU A 9 -0.99 -27.18 -18.81
C GLU A 9 -0.48 -27.48 -17.39
N TYR A 10 -0.55 -28.75 -16.96
CA TYR A 10 -0.12 -29.20 -15.63
C TYR A 10 1.07 -30.18 -15.67
N ASN A 11 1.72 -30.36 -16.83
CA ASN A 11 2.85 -31.29 -16.89
C ASN A 11 4.03 -30.72 -16.09
N SER A 12 4.47 -31.45 -15.06
CA SER A 12 5.56 -31.05 -14.16
C SER A 12 6.90 -30.80 -14.88
N THR A 13 7.12 -31.39 -16.05
CA THR A 13 8.29 -31.10 -16.91
C THR A 13 8.17 -29.78 -17.69
N CYS A 14 6.97 -29.18 -17.74
CA CYS A 14 6.67 -27.92 -18.43
C CYS A 14 6.51 -26.72 -17.47
N ILE A 15 6.72 -26.93 -16.16
CA ILE A 15 6.61 -25.91 -15.12
C ILE A 15 7.96 -25.80 -14.41
N VAL A 16 8.73 -24.77 -14.72
CA VAL A 16 9.90 -24.38 -13.92
C VAL A 16 9.41 -23.49 -12.78
N PRO A 17 9.63 -23.86 -11.50
CA PRO A 17 9.32 -22.99 -10.38
C PRO A 17 10.16 -21.71 -10.50
N THR A 18 9.52 -20.56 -10.66
CA THR A 18 10.22 -19.28 -10.66
C THR A 18 9.56 -18.34 -9.65
N VAL A 19 10.40 -17.66 -8.86
CA VAL A 19 9.97 -16.72 -7.82
C VAL A 19 9.41 -15.42 -8.41
N LYS A 20 9.67 -15.14 -9.70
CA LYS A 20 9.18 -13.96 -10.42
C LYS A 20 8.69 -14.38 -11.80
N HIS A 21 7.38 -14.39 -11.99
CA HIS A 21 6.78 -14.63 -13.30
C HIS A 21 7.04 -13.40 -14.19
N GLY A 22 7.35 -13.62 -15.48
CA GLY A 22 7.68 -12.56 -16.44
C GLY A 22 6.51 -11.65 -16.86
N GLY A 23 5.42 -11.60 -16.08
CA GLY A 23 4.20 -10.82 -16.38
C GLY A 23 4.29 -9.32 -16.06
N GLY A 24 5.48 -8.84 -15.69
CA GLY A 24 5.69 -7.45 -15.26
C GLY A 24 5.33 -7.22 -13.79
N ASN A 25 5.70 -6.05 -13.27
CA ASN A 25 5.24 -5.55 -11.98
C ASN A 25 4.87 -4.08 -12.11
N VAL A 26 4.00 -3.61 -11.22
CA VAL A 26 3.63 -2.20 -11.12
C VAL A 26 3.91 -1.75 -9.71
N LYS A 27 4.61 -0.61 -9.57
CA LYS A 27 4.79 0.07 -8.29
C LYS A 27 3.72 1.12 -8.15
N CYS A 28 3.19 1.27 -6.95
CA CYS A 28 2.20 2.30 -6.67
C CYS A 28 2.35 2.85 -5.25
N TRP A 29 1.83 4.06 -5.08
CA TRP A 29 1.58 4.68 -3.79
C TRP A 29 0.07 4.82 -3.62
N GLY A 30 -0.43 4.55 -2.41
CA GLY A 30 -1.83 4.78 -2.05
C GLY A 30 -1.91 5.23 -0.61
N CYS A 31 -3.03 5.85 -0.26
CA CYS A 31 -3.36 6.20 1.13
C CYS A 31 -4.83 5.91 1.42
N PHE A 32 -5.18 5.67 2.69
CA PHE A 32 -6.57 5.44 3.08
C PHE A 32 -6.82 5.94 4.50
N SER A 33 -8.10 6.12 4.83
CA SER A 33 -8.56 6.34 6.20
C SER A 33 -9.77 5.44 6.49
N ALA A 34 -10.31 5.51 7.71
CA ALA A 34 -11.55 4.80 8.05
C ALA A 34 -12.74 5.22 7.15
N SER A 35 -12.69 6.43 6.58
CA SER A 35 -13.74 6.99 5.71
C SER A 35 -13.71 6.45 4.28
N GLY A 36 -12.58 5.89 3.83
CA GLY A 36 -12.41 5.43 2.44
C GLY A 36 -10.95 5.39 1.99
N VAL A 37 -10.76 5.00 0.72
CA VAL A 37 -9.46 5.08 0.05
C VAL A 37 -9.22 6.45 -0.57
N GLY A 38 -8.01 6.96 -0.38
CA GLY A 38 -7.50 8.17 -1.02
C GLY A 38 -7.07 7.91 -2.47
N ASN A 39 -6.14 8.72 -2.95
CA ASN A 39 -5.58 8.59 -4.29
C ASN A 39 -4.66 7.37 -4.39
N LEU A 40 -4.61 6.78 -5.59
CA LEU A 40 -3.70 5.70 -5.99
C LEU A 40 -2.85 6.23 -7.15
N VAL A 41 -1.53 6.16 -7.01
CA VAL A 41 -0.56 6.72 -7.95
C VAL A 41 0.38 5.63 -8.41
N PHE A 42 0.48 5.43 -9.72
CA PHE A 42 1.46 4.52 -10.30
C PHE A 42 2.83 5.19 -10.39
N ILE A 43 3.87 4.44 -10.03
CA ILE A 43 5.25 4.94 -9.96
C ILE A 43 6.08 4.22 -11.01
N ASP A 44 6.66 5.01 -11.91
CA ASP A 44 7.62 4.52 -12.89
C ASP A 44 9.04 4.60 -12.31
N GLY A 45 9.80 3.51 -12.41
CA GLY A 45 11.18 3.46 -11.93
C GLY A 45 11.33 3.22 -10.42
N ASN A 46 12.44 3.69 -9.84
CA ASN A 46 12.71 3.58 -8.41
C ASN A 46 12.33 4.88 -7.71
N MET A 47 11.50 4.79 -6.68
CA MET A 47 11.08 5.96 -5.91
C MET A 47 12.31 6.61 -5.25
N THR A 48 12.42 7.94 -5.37
CA THR A 48 13.37 8.78 -4.63
C THR A 48 12.63 9.61 -3.57
N GLY A 49 13.36 10.25 -2.64
CA GLY A 49 12.75 11.17 -1.68
C GLY A 49 12.05 12.36 -2.34
N GLU A 50 12.59 12.88 -3.45
CA GLU A 50 11.98 13.96 -4.23
C GLU A 50 10.69 13.51 -4.91
N MET A 51 10.70 12.33 -5.54
CA MET A 51 9.49 11.75 -6.14
C MET A 51 8.42 11.53 -5.08
N TYR A 52 8.79 10.99 -3.91
CA TYR A 52 7.86 10.78 -2.81
C TYR A 52 7.26 12.10 -2.31
N ARG A 53 8.08 13.14 -2.10
CA ARG A 53 7.58 14.48 -1.73
C ARG A 53 6.59 15.01 -2.76
N THR A 54 6.87 14.83 -4.06
CA THR A 54 5.97 15.27 -5.14
C THR A 54 4.67 14.47 -5.18
N ILE A 55 4.71 13.17 -4.88
CA ILE A 55 3.50 12.36 -4.71
C ILE A 55 2.66 12.92 -3.56
N LEU A 56 3.27 13.22 -2.40
CA LEU A 56 2.54 13.78 -1.25
C LEU A 56 1.90 15.14 -1.57
N ASP A 57 2.66 16.03 -2.22
CA ASP A 57 2.19 17.37 -2.62
C ASP A 57 0.96 17.31 -3.52
N ASN A 58 0.99 16.40 -4.49
CA ASN A 58 -0.07 16.29 -5.48
C ASN A 58 -1.27 15.49 -4.97
N ASN A 59 -1.12 14.64 -3.95
CA ASN A 59 -2.13 13.63 -3.64
C ASN A 59 -2.58 13.57 -2.19
N LEU A 60 -1.77 13.95 -1.21
CA LEU A 60 -2.10 13.76 0.20
C LEU A 60 -3.28 14.65 0.60
N LEU A 61 -3.16 15.96 0.43
CA LEU A 61 -4.22 16.91 0.80
C LEU A 61 -5.47 16.73 -0.08
N GLN A 62 -5.31 16.42 -1.36
CA GLN A 62 -6.44 16.06 -2.22
C GLN A 62 -7.19 14.81 -1.72
N SER A 63 -6.46 13.84 -1.16
CA SER A 63 -7.07 12.64 -0.57
C SER A 63 -7.83 12.97 0.71
N VAL A 64 -7.29 13.86 1.57
CA VAL A 64 -7.97 14.34 2.78
C VAL A 64 -9.29 15.02 2.42
N GLU A 65 -9.28 15.92 1.44
CA GLU A 65 -10.48 16.61 0.94
C GLU A 65 -11.49 15.63 0.34
N LYS A 66 -11.04 14.73 -0.54
CA LYS A 66 -11.88 13.67 -1.14
C LYS A 66 -12.56 12.80 -0.09
N LEU A 67 -11.85 12.51 1.01
CA LEU A 67 -12.35 11.68 2.10
C LEU A 67 -13.21 12.45 3.10
N LYS A 68 -13.35 13.77 2.94
CA LYS A 68 -14.08 14.69 3.83
C LYS A 68 -13.66 14.51 5.28
N MET A 69 -12.34 14.38 5.48
CA MET A 69 -11.77 14.30 6.82
C MET A 69 -11.88 15.68 7.47
N ASP A 70 -12.09 15.69 8.79
CA ASP A 70 -12.04 16.92 9.57
C ASP A 70 -10.59 17.41 9.70
N ASN A 71 -10.37 18.45 10.50
CA ASN A 71 -9.04 19.00 10.72
C ASN A 71 -8.19 18.17 11.71
N GLU A 72 -8.72 17.08 12.26
CA GLU A 72 -8.08 16.26 13.29
C GLU A 72 -7.61 14.92 12.71
N TRP A 73 -6.55 14.97 11.91
CA TRP A 73 -5.93 13.78 11.34
C TRP A 73 -4.41 13.81 11.48
N THR A 74 -3.84 12.62 11.60
CA THR A 74 -2.39 12.41 11.66
C THR A 74 -1.94 11.58 10.47
N PHE A 75 -0.84 11.97 9.85
CA PHE A 75 -0.25 11.23 8.73
C PHE A 75 0.64 10.09 9.22
N GLN A 76 0.36 8.86 8.77
CA GLN A 76 1.20 7.70 9.05
C GLN A 76 1.91 7.25 7.77
N HIS A 77 3.23 7.07 7.87
CA HIS A 77 4.06 6.36 6.89
C HIS A 77 5.19 5.63 7.61
N ASP A 78 5.90 4.73 6.92
CA ASP A 78 6.98 3.97 7.55
C ASP A 78 8.32 4.73 7.60
N ASN A 79 9.30 4.10 8.24
CA ASN A 79 10.65 4.67 8.41
C ASN A 79 11.60 4.40 7.23
N ASP A 80 11.10 4.14 6.00
CA ASP A 80 11.99 4.06 4.83
C ASP A 80 12.85 5.35 4.76
N PRO A 81 14.17 5.25 4.50
CA PRO A 81 15.04 6.41 4.36
C PRO A 81 14.49 7.53 3.46
N LYS A 82 13.73 7.17 2.42
CA LYS A 82 13.09 8.11 1.49
C LYS A 82 11.96 8.90 2.13
N HIS A 83 11.18 8.26 3.00
CA HIS A 83 10.09 8.91 3.74
C HIS A 83 10.64 9.80 4.86
N ARG A 84 11.82 9.44 5.41
CA ARG A 84 12.55 10.22 6.42
C ARG A 84 13.49 11.28 5.85
N ALA A 85 13.57 11.42 4.53
CA ALA A 85 14.44 12.39 3.89
C ALA A 85 14.10 13.83 4.33
N ALA A 86 15.11 14.68 4.44
CA ALA A 86 14.93 16.07 4.89
C ALA A 86 13.91 16.84 4.03
N ILE A 87 13.88 16.59 2.71
CA ILE A 87 12.91 17.22 1.80
C ILE A 87 11.45 16.87 2.15
N VAL A 88 11.20 15.65 2.62
CA VAL A 88 9.87 15.18 3.01
C VAL A 88 9.47 15.77 4.35
N ASN A 89 10.36 15.71 5.35
CA ASN A 89 10.09 16.29 6.67
C ASN A 89 9.86 17.81 6.58
N ASN A 90 10.66 18.53 5.78
CA ASN A 90 10.48 19.95 5.56
C ASN A 90 9.12 20.26 4.90
N TRP A 91 8.69 19.41 3.96
CA TRP A 91 7.38 19.56 3.33
C TRP A 91 6.23 19.31 4.32
N LEU A 92 6.30 18.25 5.14
CA LEU A 92 5.30 17.98 6.18
C LEU A 92 5.18 19.16 7.15
N ASN A 93 6.31 19.67 7.65
CA ASN A 93 6.35 20.80 8.57
C ASN A 93 5.77 22.08 7.95
N ARG A 94 6.11 22.38 6.70
CA ARG A 94 5.59 23.58 5.99
C ARG A 94 4.08 23.53 5.77
N ASN A 95 3.52 22.33 5.62
CA ASN A 95 2.07 22.14 5.44
C ASN A 95 1.34 21.90 6.77
N GLY A 96 2.02 22.00 7.92
CA GLY A 96 1.42 21.76 9.23
C GLY A 96 0.91 20.32 9.42
N ILE A 97 1.49 19.36 8.71
CA ILE A 97 1.05 17.95 8.75
C ILE A 97 1.77 17.24 9.88
N GLU A 98 1.01 16.80 10.88
CA GLU A 98 1.54 15.98 11.96
C GLU A 98 1.81 14.56 11.47
N ARG A 99 3.04 14.09 11.69
CA ARG A 99 3.45 12.72 11.39
C ARG A 99 3.30 11.85 12.64
N LEU A 100 2.62 10.73 12.51
CA LEU A 100 2.54 9.72 13.55
C LEU A 100 3.92 9.06 13.71
N GLU A 101 4.50 9.15 14.91
CA GLU A 101 5.71 8.42 15.22
C GLU A 101 5.45 6.92 15.18
N TRP A 102 6.32 6.19 14.49
CA TRP A 102 6.14 4.76 14.27
C TRP A 102 7.43 4.00 14.57
N PRO A 103 7.37 2.87 15.30
CA PRO A 103 8.55 2.06 15.57
C PRO A 103 9.08 1.44 14.27
N SER A 104 10.40 1.39 14.15
CA SER A 104 11.07 0.70 13.04
C SER A 104 10.81 -0.80 13.10
N PHE A 105 10.83 -1.47 11.94
CA PHE A 105 10.73 -2.94 11.83
C PHE A 105 9.44 -3.57 12.39
N SER A 106 8.31 -2.88 12.28
CA SER A 106 7.00 -3.39 12.72
C SER A 106 6.00 -3.47 11.56
N PRO A 107 6.17 -4.43 10.61
CA PRO A 107 5.22 -4.62 9.50
C PRO A 107 3.81 -4.97 10.00
N ASP A 108 3.71 -5.80 11.03
CA ASP A 108 2.47 -6.22 11.72
C ASP A 108 1.60 -5.03 12.17
N LEU A 109 2.24 -3.88 12.40
CA LEU A 109 1.52 -2.71 12.85
C LEU A 109 0.88 -1.93 11.69
N LYS A 110 1.42 -2.02 10.46
CA LYS A 110 1.08 -1.10 9.36
C LYS A 110 -0.26 -1.45 8.72
N PRO A 111 -1.33 -0.66 8.92
CA PRO A 111 -2.66 -0.99 8.40
C PRO A 111 -2.70 -1.03 6.87
N ILE A 112 -1.84 -0.25 6.22
CA ILE A 112 -1.79 -0.19 4.76
C ILE A 112 -1.20 -1.45 4.12
N GLU A 113 -0.29 -2.16 4.79
CA GLU A 113 0.22 -3.45 4.29
C GLU A 113 -0.91 -4.48 4.28
N HIS A 114 -1.75 -4.51 5.32
CA HIS A 114 -2.91 -5.39 5.36
C HIS A 114 -3.97 -5.04 4.31
N LEU A 115 -4.08 -3.75 3.95
CA LEU A 115 -4.90 -3.33 2.83
C LEU A 115 -4.33 -3.84 1.51
N TRP A 116 -3.00 -3.75 1.32
CA TRP A 116 -2.34 -4.32 0.15
C TRP A 116 -2.53 -5.85 0.05
N ASP A 117 -2.49 -6.58 1.16
CA ASP A 117 -2.77 -8.03 1.18
C ASP A 117 -4.22 -8.35 0.74
N GLU A 118 -5.20 -7.56 1.17
CA GLU A 118 -6.59 -7.69 0.72
C GLU A 118 -6.71 -7.40 -0.79
N ILE A 119 -6.04 -6.35 -1.26
CA ILE A 119 -6.02 -5.98 -2.68
C ILE A 119 -5.36 -7.08 -3.51
N GLU A 120 -4.22 -7.62 -3.08
CA GLU A 120 -3.54 -8.71 -3.78
C GLU A 120 -4.46 -9.96 -3.86
N ARG A 121 -5.15 -10.30 -2.77
CA ARG A 121 -6.14 -11.39 -2.77
C ARG A 121 -7.29 -11.17 -3.75
N ARG A 122 -7.77 -9.93 -3.90
CA ARG A 122 -8.79 -9.58 -4.91
C ARG A 122 -8.22 -9.64 -6.32
N MET A 123 -7.03 -9.10 -6.54
CA MET A 123 -6.33 -9.08 -7.83
C MET A 123 -6.06 -10.49 -8.39
N LYS A 124 -5.89 -11.52 -7.54
CA LYS A 124 -5.79 -12.92 -7.98
C LYS A 124 -7.02 -13.39 -8.79
N LYS A 125 -8.19 -12.77 -8.58
CA LYS A 125 -9.42 -13.07 -9.35
C LYS A 125 -9.49 -12.32 -10.68
N GLU A 126 -8.79 -11.21 -10.80
CA GLU A 126 -8.85 -10.31 -11.97
C GLU A 126 -8.04 -10.80 -13.16
N GLN A 127 -6.99 -11.60 -12.91
CA GLN A 127 -6.11 -12.21 -13.94
C GLN A 127 -5.71 -11.25 -15.09
N PRO A 128 -5.16 -10.06 -14.80
CA PRO A 128 -4.76 -9.11 -15.84
C PRO A 128 -3.64 -9.69 -16.73
N LYS A 129 -3.72 -9.45 -18.03
CA LYS A 129 -2.80 -10.05 -19.04
C LYS A 129 -1.66 -9.13 -19.45
N ASN A 130 -1.76 -7.84 -19.16
CA ASN A 130 -0.76 -6.85 -19.49
C ASN A 130 -0.76 -5.72 -18.45
N GLU A 131 0.25 -4.84 -18.52
CA GLU A 131 0.43 -3.75 -17.57
C GLU A 131 -0.77 -2.77 -17.53
N LYS A 132 -1.38 -2.49 -18.68
CA LYS A 132 -2.56 -1.61 -18.77
C LYS A 132 -3.74 -2.22 -18.01
N GLU A 133 -4.08 -3.48 -18.29
CA GLU A 133 -5.12 -4.22 -17.57
C GLU A 133 -4.80 -4.33 -16.08
N LEU A 134 -3.52 -4.51 -15.71
CA LEU A 134 -3.10 -4.55 -14.32
C LEU A 134 -3.36 -3.21 -13.61
N LYS A 135 -3.00 -2.08 -14.23
CA LYS A 135 -3.24 -0.73 -13.69
C LYS A 135 -4.75 -0.43 -13.59
N GLU A 136 -5.53 -0.81 -14.60
CA GLU A 136 -7.00 -0.62 -14.62
C GLU A 136 -7.68 -1.46 -13.54
N SER A 137 -7.39 -2.76 -13.47
CA SER A 137 -7.94 -3.66 -12.45
C SER A 137 -7.53 -3.26 -11.05
N LEU A 138 -6.26 -2.88 -10.82
CA LEU A 138 -5.82 -2.40 -9.52
C LEU A 138 -6.58 -1.14 -9.08
N THR A 139 -6.77 -0.20 -10.01
CA THR A 139 -7.53 1.03 -9.75
C THR A 139 -8.98 0.75 -9.39
N ARG A 140 -9.60 -0.22 -10.06
CA ARG A 140 -10.97 -0.65 -9.74
C ARG A 140 -11.03 -1.32 -8.38
N VAL A 141 -10.20 -2.34 -8.15
CA VAL A 141 -10.15 -3.08 -6.88
C VAL A 141 -9.90 -2.15 -5.70
N TRP A 142 -8.99 -1.18 -5.85
CA TRP A 142 -8.71 -0.14 -4.85
C TRP A 142 -9.97 0.63 -4.45
N LYS A 143 -10.76 1.08 -5.43
CA LYS A 143 -12.00 1.84 -5.21
C LYS A 143 -13.14 1.00 -4.65
N GLU A 144 -13.14 -0.31 -4.91
CA GLU A 144 -14.16 -1.26 -4.45
C GLU A 144 -13.89 -1.81 -3.03
N VAL A 145 -12.80 -1.40 -2.37
CA VAL A 145 -12.57 -1.80 -0.97
C VAL A 145 -13.65 -1.17 -0.09
N GLU A 146 -14.39 -2.03 0.60
CA GLU A 146 -15.48 -1.60 1.47
C GLU A 146 -14.96 -0.79 2.66
N LYS A 147 -15.65 0.31 2.98
CA LYS A 147 -15.35 1.15 4.15
C LYS A 147 -15.28 0.35 5.46
N LYS A 148 -16.07 -0.72 5.59
CA LYS A 148 -16.05 -1.60 6.77
C LYS A 148 -14.69 -2.29 6.96
N VAL A 149 -14.04 -2.70 5.87
CA VAL A 149 -12.69 -3.31 5.91
C VAL A 149 -11.69 -2.25 6.35
N LEU A 150 -11.73 -1.07 5.73
CA LEU A 150 -10.82 0.05 6.04
C LEU A 150 -10.95 0.50 7.49
N LYS A 151 -12.17 0.68 7.97
CA LYS A 151 -12.45 1.04 9.36
C LYS A 151 -11.92 -0.01 10.34
N LYS A 152 -12.12 -1.30 10.06
CA LYS A 152 -11.58 -2.39 10.90
C LYS A 152 -10.04 -2.35 10.97
N LEU A 153 -9.36 -2.00 9.87
CA LEU A 153 -7.90 -1.86 9.85
C LEU A 153 -7.45 -0.69 10.73
N VAL A 154 -8.08 0.48 10.60
CA VAL A 154 -7.76 1.67 11.42
C VAL A 154 -8.06 1.41 12.90
N ASP A 155 -9.25 0.90 13.22
CA ASP A 155 -9.68 0.60 14.59
C ASP A 155 -8.81 -0.49 15.26
N SER A 156 -8.10 -1.30 14.47
CA SER A 156 -7.17 -2.30 15.00
C SER A 156 -5.85 -1.73 15.50
N VAL A 157 -5.45 -0.51 15.06
CA VAL A 157 -4.14 0.07 15.38
C VAL A 157 -3.87 0.13 16.89
N PRO A 158 -4.77 0.65 17.75
CA PRO A 158 -4.51 0.69 19.19
C PRO A 158 -4.26 -0.71 19.78
N ASN A 159 -5.00 -1.72 19.32
CA ASN A 159 -4.82 -3.10 19.78
C ASN A 159 -3.48 -3.69 19.33
N ARG A 160 -3.05 -3.38 18.11
CA ARG A 160 -1.73 -3.79 17.59
C ARG A 160 -0.59 -3.16 18.41
N LEU A 161 -0.71 -1.88 18.74
CA LEU A 161 0.27 -1.18 19.58
C LEU A 161 0.34 -1.78 20.98
N ASN A 162 -0.81 -2.02 21.61
CA ASN A 162 -0.88 -2.68 22.92
C ASN A 162 -0.25 -4.08 22.90
N GLU A 163 -0.45 -4.82 21.80
CA GLU A 163 0.16 -6.14 21.60
C GLU A 163 1.69 -6.04 21.52
N VAL A 164 2.24 -5.09 20.76
CA VAL A 164 3.70 -4.85 20.70
C VAL A 164 4.27 -4.48 22.06
N ILE A 165 3.57 -3.63 22.82
CA ILE A 165 3.98 -3.27 24.18
C ILE A 165 3.99 -4.52 25.08
N ARG A 166 2.95 -5.34 25.01
CA ARG A 166 2.86 -6.61 25.76
C ARG A 166 3.99 -7.58 25.40
N MET A 167 4.33 -7.64 24.11
CA MET A 167 5.40 -8.48 23.58
C MET A 167 6.80 -7.86 23.77
N LYS A 168 6.90 -6.69 24.43
CA LYS A 168 8.16 -5.96 24.66
C LYS A 168 8.94 -5.71 23.36
N GLY A 169 8.24 -5.40 22.27
CA GLY A 169 8.83 -5.20 20.94
C GLY A 169 9.02 -6.48 20.11
N GLY A 170 8.59 -7.65 20.61
CA GLY A 170 8.59 -8.89 19.84
C GLY A 170 7.47 -8.97 18.79
N PRO A 171 7.51 -9.96 17.88
CA PRO A 171 6.50 -10.17 16.84
C PRO A 171 5.10 -10.35 17.41
N THR A 172 4.10 -9.91 16.66
CA THR A 172 2.70 -10.03 17.06
C THR A 172 1.93 -11.01 16.20
N ARG A 173 0.68 -11.30 16.59
CA ARG A 173 -0.24 -12.14 15.80
C ARG A 173 -0.86 -11.43 14.59
N TYR A 174 -0.57 -10.14 14.42
CA TYR A 174 -1.19 -9.31 13.40
C TYR A 174 -0.42 -9.42 12.09
#